data_AF-A0A7V7NWX9-F1
#
_entry.id   AF-A0A7V7NWX9-F1
#
_cell.length_a   1.000
_cell.length_b   1.000
_cell.length_c   1.000
_cell.angle_alpha   90.00
_cell.angle_beta   90.00
_cell.angle_gamma   90.00
#
_symmetry.space_group_name_H-M   'P 1'
#
loop_
_entity.id
_entity.type
_entity.pdbx_description
1 polymer ?
#
loop_
_entity_poly.entity_id
_entity_poly.type
_entity_poly.pdbx_seq_one_letter_code
_entity_poly.pdbx_strand_id
1 'polypeptide(L)'
;MVEFLSNIGIKSGLPCTLADRSGTYYLWGIDWNARQLLIELETNWHWFPVEKVTLDSEVDLIKQLDEYKQSCIEDDIIGVDWLENRVLQVMPQYIDWVSISDSKTKH
;
A
#
# COMPACT_ATOMS: atom_id res chain seq x y z
N MET A 1 -7.24 7.70 10.27
CA MET A 1 -6.88 6.38 9.69
C MET A 1 -7.06 6.47 8.18
N VAL A 2 -6.16 5.90 7.38
CA VAL A 2 -6.19 5.97 5.91
C VAL A 2 -7.36 5.14 5.37
N GLU A 3 -8.57 5.71 5.35
CA GLU A 3 -9.82 5.00 5.06
C GLU A 3 -10.03 4.66 3.58
N PHE A 4 -9.36 5.35 2.66
CA PHE A 4 -9.64 5.22 1.22
C PHE A 4 -9.37 3.80 0.66
N LEU A 5 -8.41 3.07 1.23
CA LEU A 5 -8.10 1.69 0.81
C LEU A 5 -9.04 0.63 1.39
N SER A 6 -9.67 0.93 2.53
CA SER A 6 -10.63 0.01 3.14
C SER A 6 -11.85 -0.21 2.23
N ASN A 7 -12.19 0.78 1.40
CA ASN A 7 -13.32 0.72 0.46
C ASN A 7 -13.09 -0.26 -0.70
N ILE A 8 -11.83 -0.53 -1.06
CA ILE A 8 -11.47 -1.51 -2.09
C ILE A 8 -11.07 -2.88 -1.50
N GLY A 9 -11.20 -3.03 -0.18
CA GLY A 9 -10.91 -4.29 0.53
C GLY A 9 -9.43 -4.47 0.89
N ILE A 10 -8.59 -3.46 0.65
CA ILE A 10 -7.17 -3.48 0.99
C ILE A 10 -6.98 -2.86 2.38
N LYS A 11 -6.38 -3.63 3.30
CA LYS A 11 -6.14 -3.21 4.69
C LYS A 11 -4.75 -3.62 5.14
N SER A 12 -4.22 -2.95 6.16
CA SER A 12 -3.02 -3.40 6.87
C SER A 12 -3.26 -4.75 7.55
N GLY A 13 -2.20 -5.54 7.71
CA GLY A 13 -2.25 -6.84 8.36
C GLY A 13 -2.88 -7.94 7.49
N LEU A 14 -3.03 -7.72 6.18
CA LEU A 14 -3.48 -8.78 5.27
C LEU A 14 -2.41 -9.88 5.18
N PRO A 15 -2.76 -11.16 5.42
CA PRO A 15 -1.80 -12.25 5.29
C PRO A 15 -1.30 -12.39 3.85
N CYS A 16 -0.03 -12.75 3.70
CA CYS A 16 0.58 -13.00 2.42
C CYS A 16 1.69 -14.04 2.50
N THR A 17 2.11 -14.50 1.34
CA THR A 17 3.26 -15.40 1.14
C THR A 17 4.26 -14.75 0.19
N LEU A 18 5.52 -15.15 0.30
CA LEU A 18 6.61 -14.66 -0.54
C LEU A 18 7.08 -15.77 -1.47
N ALA A 19 7.36 -15.44 -2.72
CA ALA A 19 7.75 -16.43 -3.73
C ALA A 19 9.07 -17.16 -3.39
N ASP A 20 9.97 -16.51 -2.67
CA ASP A 20 11.31 -17.01 -2.32
C ASP A 20 11.45 -17.44 -0.86
N ARG A 21 10.38 -17.38 -0.05
CA ARG A 21 10.42 -17.70 1.39
C ARG A 21 9.17 -18.43 1.84
N SER A 22 9.35 -19.48 2.63
CA SER A 22 8.25 -20.14 3.33
C SER A 22 7.79 -19.31 4.53
N GLY A 23 6.50 -19.38 4.84
CA GLY A 23 5.90 -18.70 5.99
C GLY A 23 4.70 -17.84 5.61
N THR A 24 3.99 -17.38 6.63
CA THR A 24 2.93 -16.39 6.50
C THR A 24 3.45 -15.06 7.00
N TYR A 25 3.31 -14.04 6.18
CA TYR A 25 3.74 -12.68 6.43
C TYR A 25 2.54 -11.74 6.36
N TYR A 26 2.73 -10.46 6.65
CA TYR A 26 1.63 -9.49 6.69
C TYR A 26 1.96 -8.21 5.92
N LEU A 27 0.98 -7.69 5.19
CA LEU A 27 1.07 -6.46 4.41
C LEU A 27 0.90 -5.22 5.30
N TRP A 28 1.83 -4.27 5.22
CA TRP A 28 1.87 -3.04 6.01
C TRP A 28 2.13 -1.75 5.22
N GLY A 29 2.21 -1.83 3.90
CA GLY A 29 2.32 -0.65 3.05
C GLY A 29 2.31 -1.03 1.59
N ILE A 30 2.00 -0.05 0.75
CA ILE A 30 1.92 -0.19 -0.70
C ILE A 30 2.51 1.06 -1.35
N ASP A 31 3.40 0.88 -2.31
CA ASP A 31 3.91 1.91 -3.20
C ASP A 31 3.54 1.53 -4.64
N TRP A 32 2.57 2.23 -5.22
CA TRP A 32 2.10 1.94 -6.58
C TRP A 32 3.05 2.43 -7.65
N ASN A 33 3.82 3.47 -7.35
CA ASN A 33 4.78 4.02 -8.30
C ASN A 33 5.97 3.08 -8.47
N ALA A 34 6.53 2.58 -7.36
CA ALA A 34 7.61 1.61 -7.37
C ALA A 34 7.13 0.16 -7.60
N ARG A 35 5.81 -0.09 -7.55
CA ARG A 35 5.21 -1.44 -7.56
C ARG A 35 5.81 -2.30 -6.44
N GLN A 36 5.72 -1.81 -5.21
CA GLN A 36 6.25 -2.49 -4.02
C GLN A 36 5.21 -2.60 -2.91
N LEU A 37 5.38 -3.63 -2.07
CA LEU A 37 4.59 -3.91 -0.88
C LEU A 37 5.51 -3.98 0.33
N LEU A 38 5.16 -3.29 1.41
CA LEU A 38 5.89 -3.34 2.67
C LEU A 38 5.38 -4.54 3.47
N ILE A 39 6.23 -5.53 3.66
CA ILE A 39 5.87 -6.79 4.30
C ILE A 39 6.57 -6.88 5.66
N GLU A 40 5.82 -7.27 6.68
CA GLU A 40 6.35 -7.66 7.99
C GLU A 40 7.03 -9.02 7.90
N LEU A 41 8.29 -9.05 8.28
CA LEU A 41 9.09 -10.24 8.52
C LEU A 41 9.26 -10.41 10.03
N GLU A 42 9.85 -11.53 10.45
CA GLU A 42 10.01 -11.87 11.88
C GLU A 42 10.70 -10.81 12.74
N THR A 43 11.57 -9.98 12.14
CA THR A 43 12.39 -9.00 12.89
C THR A 43 12.40 -7.59 12.29
N ASN A 44 11.76 -7.38 11.14
CA ASN A 44 11.79 -6.11 10.43
C ASN A 44 10.67 -6.01 9.37
N TRP A 45 10.55 -4.85 8.74
CA TRP A 45 9.69 -4.63 7.59
C TRP A 45 10.54 -4.35 6.36
N HIS A 46 10.12 -4.87 5.21
CA HIS A 46 10.85 -4.68 3.98
C HIS A 46 9.92 -4.52 2.77
N TRP A 47 10.32 -3.67 1.82
CA TRP A 47 9.61 -3.45 0.57
C TRP A 47 9.97 -4.56 -0.43
N PHE A 48 8.97 -5.30 -0.88
CA PHE A 48 9.10 -6.34 -1.89
C PHE A 48 8.38 -5.95 -3.18
N PRO A 49 8.92 -6.30 -4.36
CA PRO A 49 8.17 -6.17 -5.61
C PRO A 49 6.86 -6.94 -5.56
N VAL A 50 5.76 -6.38 -6.09
CA VAL A 50 4.42 -6.99 -6.01
C VAL A 50 4.39 -8.40 -6.57
N GLU A 51 5.14 -8.67 -7.64
CA GLU A 51 5.22 -9.99 -8.29
C GLU A 51 5.86 -11.08 -7.42
N LYS A 52 6.52 -10.70 -6.32
CA LYS A 52 7.09 -11.64 -5.35
C LYS A 52 6.15 -11.95 -4.19
N VAL A 53 5.00 -11.29 -4.12
CA VAL A 53 4.07 -11.39 -2.99
C VAL A 53 2.73 -11.92 -3.48
N THR A 54 2.28 -13.00 -2.87
CA THR A 54 0.92 -13.52 -3.08
C THR A 54 0.11 -13.24 -1.84
N LEU A 55 -0.87 -12.34 -1.93
CA LEU A 55 -1.78 -12.05 -0.83
C LEU A 55 -2.78 -13.19 -0.69
N ASP A 56 -3.09 -13.57 0.55
CA ASP A 56 -4.16 -14.53 0.86
C ASP A 56 -5.50 -13.81 0.85
N SER A 57 -5.87 -13.33 -0.34
CA SER A 57 -7.08 -12.55 -0.59
C SER A 57 -7.64 -12.92 -1.95
N GLU A 58 -8.97 -12.93 -2.08
CA GLU A 58 -9.64 -13.03 -3.39
C GLU A 58 -9.42 -11.78 -4.26
N VAL A 59 -8.82 -10.73 -3.69
CA VAL A 59 -8.52 -9.49 -4.38
C VAL A 59 -7.23 -9.63 -5.18
N ASP A 60 -7.35 -9.54 -6.51
CA ASP A 60 -6.21 -9.30 -7.38
C ASP A 60 -5.70 -7.88 -7.13
N LEU A 61 -4.66 -7.80 -6.29
CA LEU A 61 -4.09 -6.52 -5.88
C LEU A 61 -3.66 -5.73 -7.11
N ILE A 62 -2.90 -6.36 -8.04
CA ILE A 62 -2.35 -5.69 -9.22
C ILE A 62 -3.48 -5.08 -10.04
N LYS A 63 -4.55 -5.84 -10.27
CA LYS A 63 -5.73 -5.34 -10.97
C LYS A 63 -6.36 -4.16 -10.24
N GLN A 64 -6.54 -4.23 -8.92
CA GLN A 64 -7.08 -3.10 -8.16
C GLN A 64 -6.15 -1.87 -8.15
N LEU A 65 -4.83 -2.08 -8.14
CA LEU A 65 -3.85 -0.98 -8.24
C LEU A 65 -3.98 -0.28 -9.59
N ASP A 66 -4.08 -1.05 -10.67
CA ASP A 66 -4.22 -0.54 -12.02
C ASP A 66 -5.59 0.14 -12.21
N GLU A 67 -6.68 -0.44 -11.70
CA GLU A 67 -8.04 0.14 -11.75
C GLU A 67 -8.16 1.42 -10.92
N TYR A 68 -7.57 1.46 -9.71
CA TYR A 68 -7.55 2.67 -8.88
C TYR A 68 -6.78 3.80 -9.58
N LYS A 69 -5.59 3.51 -10.11
CA LYS A 69 -4.79 4.50 -10.86
C LYS A 69 -5.53 5.05 -12.09
N GLN A 70 -6.37 4.24 -12.73
CA GLN A 70 -7.17 4.68 -13.88
C GLN A 70 -8.41 5.49 -13.48
N SER A 71 -9.00 5.22 -12.32
CA SER A 71 -10.23 5.86 -11.86
C SER A 71 -9.99 7.15 -11.05
N CYS A 72 -8.84 7.28 -10.39
CA CYS A 72 -8.47 8.44 -9.59
C CYS A 72 -7.57 9.43 -10.35
N ILE A 73 -8.08 10.03 -11.44
CA ILE A 73 -7.36 11.09 -12.18
C ILE A 73 -7.09 12.34 -11.31
N GLU A 74 -7.85 12.51 -10.23
CA GLU A 74 -7.78 13.67 -9.33
C GLU A 74 -7.22 13.34 -7.93
N ASP A 75 -6.93 12.08 -7.62
CA ASP A 75 -6.40 11.69 -6.29
C ASP A 75 -4.87 11.62 -6.36
N ASP A 76 -4.21 12.52 -5.64
CA ASP A 76 -2.75 12.62 -5.67
C ASP A 76 -2.08 11.47 -4.90
N ILE A 77 -2.82 10.68 -4.13
CA ILE A 77 -2.24 9.62 -3.31
C ILE A 77 -1.94 8.40 -4.19
N ILE A 78 -0.68 7.95 -4.14
CA ILE A 78 -0.16 6.81 -4.91
C ILE A 78 0.50 5.71 -4.05
N GLY A 79 0.29 5.75 -2.75
CA GLY A 79 0.83 4.76 -1.83
C GLY A 79 0.48 5.04 -0.38
N VAL A 80 0.66 4.04 0.45
CA VAL A 80 0.38 4.07 1.88
C VAL A 80 1.47 3.34 2.64
N ASP A 81 1.79 3.84 3.82
CA ASP A 81 2.59 3.14 4.80
C ASP A 81 1.85 3.26 6.13
N TRP A 82 1.25 2.15 6.55
CA TRP A 82 0.43 2.10 7.76
C TRP A 82 1.29 2.11 9.03
N LEU A 83 2.58 1.75 8.97
CA LEU A 83 3.46 1.76 10.13
C LEU A 83 3.82 3.19 10.54
N GLU A 84 4.14 4.02 9.55
CA GLU A 84 4.51 5.42 9.77
C GLU A 84 3.34 6.39 9.62
N ASN A 85 2.13 5.87 9.36
CA ASN A 85 0.91 6.65 9.15
C ASN A 85 1.11 7.77 8.12
N ARG A 86 1.67 7.41 6.96
CA ARG A 86 2.00 8.32 5.87
C ARG A 86 1.46 7.80 4.54
N VAL A 87 1.26 8.71 3.60
CA VAL A 87 0.84 8.39 2.23
C VAL A 87 1.88 8.91 1.25
N LEU A 88 2.08 8.19 0.15
CA LEU A 88 2.90 8.65 -0.96
C LEU A 88 2.00 9.55 -1.81
N GLN A 89 2.36 10.81 -1.99
CA GLN A 89 1.55 11.78 -2.71
C GLN A 89 2.32 12.33 -3.92
N VAL A 90 1.64 12.41 -5.07
CA VAL A 90 2.09 13.12 -6.26
C VAL A 90 1.87 14.60 -6.05
N MET A 91 2.96 15.36 -6.03
CA MET A 91 2.95 16.82 -6.02
C MET A 91 3.25 17.33 -7.44
N PRO A 92 2.97 18.60 -7.77
CA PRO A 92 3.18 19.13 -9.12
C PRO A 92 4.60 18.99 -9.69
N GLN A 93 5.61 18.80 -8.84
CA GLN A 93 7.02 18.75 -9.25
C GLN A 93 7.78 17.50 -8.76
N TYR A 94 7.20 16.72 -7.85
CA TYR A 94 7.88 15.58 -7.22
C TYR A 94 6.86 14.63 -6.59
N ILE A 95 7.34 13.49 -6.11
CA ILE A 95 6.55 12.50 -5.36
C ILE A 95 7.21 12.36 -3.98
N ASP A 96 6.43 12.40 -2.91
CA ASP A 96 6.97 12.30 -1.56
C ASP A 96 6.03 11.61 -0.57
N TRP A 97 6.61 11.03 0.48
CA TRP A 97 5.87 10.45 1.59
C TRP A 97 5.48 11.53 2.58
N VAL A 98 4.18 11.78 2.69
CA VAL A 98 3.61 12.82 3.56
C VAL A 98 2.94 12.16 4.75
N SER A 99 3.38 12.50 5.96
CA SER A 99 2.72 12.06 7.20
C SER A 99 1.30 12.59 7.28
N ILE A 100 0.36 11.70 7.58
CA ILE A 100 -1.02 12.10 7.85
C ILE A 100 -1.10 12.47 9.32
N SER A 101 -0.88 13.74 9.63
CA SER A 101 -1.34 14.28 10.91
C SER A 101 -2.87 14.14 10.97
N ASP A 102 -3.43 13.71 12.11
CA ASP A 102 -4.88 13.57 12.37
C ASP A 102 -5.72 14.86 12.15
N SER A 103 -5.11 15.93 11.63
CA SER A 103 -5.67 17.27 11.45
C SER A 103 -6.31 17.54 10.08
N LYS A 104 -6.25 16.60 9.12
CA LYS A 104 -6.82 16.78 7.76
C LYS A 104 -8.04 15.91 7.44
N THR A 105 -8.79 15.45 8.44
CA THR A 105 -10.23 15.12 8.25
C THR A 105 -11.06 16.40 8.26
N LYS A 106 -10.84 17.25 7.25
CA LYS A 106 -11.79 18.26 6.82
C LYS A 106 -11.69 18.39 5.31
N HIS A 107 -12.53 17.67 4.60
CA HIS A 107 -13.56 18.26 3.74
C HIS A 107 -14.57 17.21 3.33
#